data_AF-A0A956QJZ7-F1
#
_entry.id   AF-A0A956QJZ7-F1
#
_cell.length_a   1.000
_cell.length_b   1.000
_cell.length_c   1.000
_cell.angle_alpha   90.00
_cell.angle_beta   90.00
_cell.angle_gamma   90.00
#
_symmetry.space_group_name_H-M   'P 1'
#
loop_
_entity.id
_entity.type
_entity.pdbx_description
1 polymer ?
#
loop_
_entity_poly.entity_id
_entity_poly.type
_entity_poly.pdbx_seq_one_letter_code
_entity_poly.pdbx_strand_id
1 'polypeptide(L)'
;MTAFHELLKEYGHASRFHSFQNLMQYRVRKVLLVCSLYDSFILEEDGQLYERLYSEHHNLNLITVPNLVRVSSGKEALDIITIPGEIDLVITTLNPGDMHALDFAQRVRDLGVGVPVVLLTYDERGLNQMADRFDLSVFEKVFLWQGDFRILIAIIKFVEDKRNLEHDTRMVGVQSIILIEDNVHFYSSYLPMIYSQIFLHSLSLISEGINPSQRFLRMRARPKILLCSTYEEAWQYYLTYHRCILGVIS
;
A
#
# COMPACT_ATOMS: atom_id res chain seq x y z
N MET A 1 -24.02 -1.33 -10.95
CA MET A 1 -23.53 -0.63 -12.17
C MET A 1 -24.24 0.69 -12.47
N THR A 2 -25.52 0.87 -12.11
CA THR A 2 -26.32 2.07 -12.44
C THR A 2 -25.89 3.33 -11.68
N ALA A 3 -25.57 3.21 -10.39
CA ALA A 3 -25.20 4.35 -9.53
C ALA A 3 -23.90 5.06 -9.97
N PHE A 4 -22.89 4.30 -10.44
CA PHE A 4 -21.64 4.87 -10.96
C PHE A 4 -21.87 5.66 -12.24
N HIS A 5 -22.74 5.17 -13.14
CA HIS A 5 -23.05 5.83 -14.39
C HIS A 5 -23.93 7.10 -14.20
N GLU A 6 -24.78 7.11 -13.17
CA GLU A 6 -25.57 8.28 -12.79
C GLU A 6 -24.71 9.37 -12.14
N LEU A 7 -23.81 9.01 -11.22
CA LEU A 7 -22.79 9.91 -10.66
C LEU A 7 -21.85 10.50 -11.74
N LEU A 8 -21.52 9.71 -12.77
CA LEU A 8 -20.72 10.15 -13.92
C LEU A 8 -21.45 11.13 -14.86
N LYS A 9 -22.79 11.10 -14.88
CA LYS A 9 -23.61 11.97 -15.74
C LYS A 9 -23.85 13.35 -15.13
N GLU A 10 -23.91 13.45 -13.80
CA GLU A 10 -24.27 14.68 -13.08
C GLU A 10 -23.24 15.82 -13.20
N TYR A 11 -21.95 15.50 -13.35
CA TYR A 11 -20.87 16.49 -13.41
C TYR A 11 -20.31 16.64 -14.83
N GLY A 12 -20.35 17.85 -15.39
CA GLY A 12 -19.83 18.18 -16.72
C GLY A 12 -18.31 17.93 -16.87
N HIS A 13 -17.82 17.84 -18.11
CA HIS A 13 -16.45 17.40 -18.45
C HIS A 13 -15.32 18.21 -17.79
N ALA A 14 -15.52 19.51 -17.54
CA ALA A 14 -14.56 20.38 -16.85
C ALA A 14 -14.57 20.18 -15.32
N SER A 15 -15.75 19.95 -14.72
CA SER A 15 -15.88 19.62 -13.30
C SER A 15 -15.22 18.28 -12.98
N ARG A 16 -15.33 17.29 -13.89
CA ARG A 16 -14.66 15.97 -13.77
C ARG A 16 -13.15 16.10 -13.63
N PHE A 17 -12.52 16.98 -14.40
CA PHE A 17 -11.06 17.12 -14.41
C PHE A 17 -10.51 17.66 -13.08
N HIS A 18 -11.20 18.65 -12.51
CA HIS A 18 -10.86 19.19 -11.20
C HIS A 18 -11.10 18.17 -10.07
N SER A 19 -12.16 17.36 -10.15
CA SER A 19 -12.43 16.34 -9.13
C SER A 19 -11.35 15.26 -9.06
N PHE A 20 -10.81 14.81 -10.21
CA PHE A 20 -9.73 13.81 -10.23
C PHE A 20 -8.38 14.36 -9.72
N GLN A 21 -8.14 15.67 -9.82
CA GLN A 21 -6.92 16.29 -9.29
C GLN A 21 -6.82 16.15 -7.77
N ASN A 22 -7.98 16.10 -7.11
CA ASN A 22 -8.10 16.02 -5.65
C ASN A 22 -8.10 14.59 -5.11
N LEU A 23 -7.99 13.56 -5.96
CA LEU A 23 -7.87 12.16 -5.54
C LEU A 23 -6.44 11.79 -5.19
N MET A 24 -6.29 10.76 -4.35
CA MET A 24 -5.00 10.21 -3.91
C MET A 24 -4.12 11.30 -3.28
N GLN A 25 -4.69 12.02 -2.29
CA GLN A 25 -4.01 13.10 -1.58
C GLN A 25 -2.82 12.60 -0.76
N TYR A 26 -2.95 11.42 -0.16
CA TYR A 26 -1.85 10.73 0.47
C TYR A 26 -1.13 9.87 -0.58
N ARG A 27 0.15 10.16 -0.83
CA ARG A 27 1.00 9.39 -1.74
C ARG A 27 2.31 9.10 -1.04
N VAL A 28 2.72 7.85 -1.05
CA VAL A 28 4.00 7.43 -0.51
C VAL A 28 5.09 7.82 -1.50
N ARG A 29 5.93 8.78 -1.12
CA ARG A 29 7.06 9.28 -1.92
C ARG A 29 8.38 8.83 -1.36
N LYS A 30 8.50 8.69 -0.04
CA LYS A 30 9.71 8.23 0.66
C LYS A 30 9.37 7.07 1.58
N VAL A 31 10.02 5.94 1.35
CA VAL A 31 9.91 4.74 2.19
C VAL A 31 11.21 4.56 2.94
N LEU A 32 11.13 4.44 4.27
CA LEU A 32 12.25 4.04 5.11
C LEU A 32 12.25 2.51 5.26
N LEU A 33 13.24 1.85 4.65
CA LEU A 33 13.50 0.43 4.81
C LEU A 33 14.46 0.22 5.98
N VAL A 34 13.95 -0.34 7.06
CA VAL A 34 14.68 -0.57 8.32
C VAL A 34 14.95 -2.07 8.44
N CYS A 35 16.13 -2.50 8.02
CA CYS A 35 16.45 -3.92 7.92
C CYS A 35 17.92 -4.19 8.25
N SER A 36 18.21 -5.36 8.82
CA SER A 36 19.60 -5.76 9.06
C SER A 36 20.38 -5.83 7.74
N LEU A 37 21.72 -5.76 7.79
CA LEU A 37 22.54 -5.93 6.59
C LEU A 37 22.23 -7.25 5.89
N TYR A 38 22.03 -8.33 6.66
CA TYR A 38 21.66 -9.65 6.15
C TYR A 38 20.33 -9.63 5.38
N ASP A 39 19.29 -9.05 5.98
CA ASP A 39 17.98 -8.94 5.33
C ASP A 39 18.02 -8.04 4.09
N SER A 40 18.81 -6.96 4.15
CA SER A 40 19.02 -6.08 2.99
C SER A 40 19.63 -6.85 1.82
N PHE A 41 20.58 -7.76 2.06
CA PHE A 41 21.12 -8.63 1.01
C PHE A 41 20.05 -9.55 0.42
N ILE A 42 19.14 -10.09 1.24
CA ILE A 42 18.03 -10.93 0.76
C ILE A 42 17.06 -10.11 -0.09
N LEU A 43 16.74 -8.86 0.29
CA LEU A 43 15.88 -7.98 -0.51
C LEU A 43 16.50 -7.58 -1.83
N GLU A 44 17.83 -7.38 -1.85
CA GLU A 44 18.49 -6.84 -3.02
C GLU A 44 18.61 -7.80 -4.18
N GLU A 45 18.63 -9.12 -3.93
CA GLU A 45 18.90 -10.19 -4.91
C GLU A 45 19.74 -9.69 -6.10
N ASP A 46 21.06 -9.72 -5.92
CA ASP A 46 22.08 -9.24 -6.88
C ASP A 46 22.08 -7.72 -7.15
N GLY A 47 21.59 -6.91 -6.20
CA GLY A 47 21.63 -5.43 -6.29
C GLY A 47 20.55 -4.84 -7.21
N GLN A 48 19.61 -5.65 -7.68
CA GLN A 48 18.63 -5.29 -8.71
C GLN A 48 17.32 -4.77 -8.15
N LEU A 49 17.12 -4.72 -6.82
CA LEU A 49 15.83 -4.31 -6.23
C LEU A 49 15.31 -2.99 -6.81
N TYR A 50 16.17 -1.97 -6.90
CA TYR A 50 15.77 -0.66 -7.42
C TYR A 50 15.45 -0.72 -8.92
N GLU A 51 16.23 -1.48 -9.70
CA GLU A 51 16.02 -1.66 -11.14
C GLU A 51 14.72 -2.41 -11.43
N ARG A 52 14.46 -3.49 -10.68
CA ARG A 52 13.23 -4.30 -10.78
C ARG A 52 12.02 -3.47 -10.38
N LEU A 53 12.07 -2.73 -9.27
CA LEU A 53 11.00 -1.81 -8.88
C LEU A 53 10.74 -0.74 -9.94
N TYR A 54 11.81 -0.13 -10.47
CA TYR A 54 11.69 0.87 -11.53
C TYR A 54 11.04 0.28 -12.79
N SER A 55 11.49 -0.92 -13.19
CA SER A 55 10.94 -1.65 -14.35
C SER A 55 9.44 -1.93 -14.17
N GLU A 56 9.01 -2.43 -13.01
CA GLU A 56 7.59 -2.70 -12.77
C GLU A 56 6.75 -1.44 -12.70
N HIS A 57 7.26 -0.37 -12.09
CA HIS A 57 6.56 0.92 -12.12
C HIS A 57 6.37 1.41 -13.56
N HIS A 58 7.39 1.26 -14.42
CA HIS A 58 7.29 1.60 -15.83
C HIS A 58 6.26 0.72 -16.55
N ASN A 59 6.32 -0.61 -16.36
CA ASN A 59 5.39 -1.58 -16.94
C ASN A 59 3.93 -1.27 -16.57
N LEU A 60 3.70 -0.89 -15.30
CA LEU A 60 2.38 -0.55 -14.77
C LEU A 60 1.99 0.92 -15.00
N ASN A 61 2.79 1.70 -15.75
CA ASN A 61 2.60 3.14 -16.02
C ASN A 61 2.36 3.97 -14.73
N LEU A 62 3.05 3.60 -13.65
CA LEU A 62 3.06 4.35 -12.40
C LEU A 62 4.03 5.54 -12.53
N ILE A 63 3.55 6.74 -12.19
CA ILE A 63 4.31 7.98 -12.43
C ILE A 63 5.55 8.09 -11.54
N THR A 64 5.41 7.70 -10.27
CA THR A 64 6.44 7.92 -9.25
C THR A 64 6.87 6.60 -8.66
N VAL A 65 8.15 6.29 -8.81
CA VAL A 65 8.85 5.31 -7.96
C VAL A 65 9.15 6.02 -6.65
N PRO A 66 8.75 5.47 -5.48
CA PRO A 66 9.12 6.06 -4.21
C PRO A 66 10.63 5.98 -4.02
N ASN A 67 11.20 7.00 -3.39
CA ASN A 67 12.57 6.96 -2.93
C ASN A 67 12.68 5.97 -1.75
N LEU A 68 13.63 5.05 -1.84
CA LEU A 68 13.91 4.09 -0.78
C LEU A 68 15.13 4.56 0.01
N VAL A 69 14.92 4.94 1.26
CA VAL A 69 15.98 5.23 2.23
C VAL A 69 16.21 3.96 3.04
N ARG A 70 17.47 3.49 3.11
CA ARG A 70 17.79 2.26 3.84
C ARG A 70 18.63 2.58 5.06
N VAL A 71 18.28 1.94 6.17
CA VAL A 71 19.03 2.02 7.42
C VAL A 71 19.12 0.63 8.05
N SER A 72 20.19 0.42 8.82
CA SER A 72 20.52 -0.88 9.42
C SER A 72 20.42 -0.89 10.95
N SER A 73 19.72 0.11 11.50
CA SER A 73 19.49 0.30 12.92
C SER A 73 18.12 0.93 13.14
N GLY A 74 17.38 0.41 14.12
CA GLY A 74 16.15 1.01 14.61
C GLY A 74 16.38 2.37 15.27
N LYS A 75 17.54 2.61 15.92
CA LYS A 75 17.88 3.93 16.47
C LYS A 75 18.03 4.98 15.37
N GLU A 76 18.83 4.67 14.35
CA GLU A 76 19.01 5.54 13.19
C GLU A 76 17.66 5.82 12.49
N ALA A 77 16.82 4.79 12.37
CA ALA A 77 15.47 4.94 11.83
C ALA A 77 14.61 5.90 12.66
N LEU A 78 14.62 5.79 13.98
CA LEU A 78 13.88 6.70 14.87
C LEU A 78 14.35 8.14 14.68
N ASP A 79 15.66 8.38 14.60
CA ASP A 79 16.21 9.73 14.37
C ASP A 79 15.68 10.34 13.06
N ILE A 80 15.66 9.56 11.98
CA ILE A 80 15.11 10.02 10.68
C ILE A 80 13.61 10.30 10.75
N ILE A 81 12.84 9.41 11.40
CA ILE A 81 11.38 9.51 11.50
C ILE A 81 10.94 10.77 12.28
N THR A 82 11.75 11.26 13.21
CA THR A 82 11.43 12.51 13.94
C THR A 82 11.37 13.74 13.05
N ILE A 83 11.97 13.71 11.85
CA ILE A 83 11.97 14.84 10.92
C ILE A 83 10.61 14.90 10.20
N PRO A 84 9.77 15.92 10.44
CA PRO A 84 8.42 15.94 9.90
C PRO A 84 8.39 15.96 8.37
N GLY A 85 7.59 15.07 7.77
CA GLY A 85 7.40 15.00 6.31
C GLY A 85 8.55 14.37 5.53
N GLU A 86 9.57 13.83 6.20
CA GLU A 86 10.67 13.12 5.53
C GLU A 86 10.30 11.69 5.14
N ILE A 87 9.50 10.99 5.94
CA ILE A 87 9.14 9.59 5.69
C ILE A 87 7.62 9.46 5.61
N ASP A 88 7.13 8.85 4.52
CA ASP A 88 5.71 8.58 4.34
C ASP A 88 5.33 7.18 4.84
N LEU A 89 6.25 6.21 4.77
CA LEU A 89 6.02 4.81 5.11
C LEU A 89 7.31 4.20 5.67
N VAL A 90 7.18 3.42 6.74
CA VAL A 90 8.27 2.59 7.26
C VAL A 90 7.98 1.12 6.94
N ILE A 91 8.95 0.43 6.36
CA ILE A 91 8.92 -1.03 6.21
C ILE A 91 10.10 -1.58 6.99
N THR A 92 9.85 -2.42 7.99
CA THR A 92 10.89 -2.98 8.85
C THR A 92 10.89 -4.50 8.80
N THR A 93 12.05 -5.13 8.99
CA THR A 93 12.17 -6.59 9.19
C THR A 93 12.06 -6.93 10.67
N LEU A 94 11.94 -8.22 11.02
CA LEU A 94 11.73 -8.64 12.43
C LEU A 94 12.82 -8.13 13.38
N ASN A 95 14.07 -8.09 12.91
CA ASN A 95 15.23 -7.70 13.70
C ASN A 95 16.09 -6.73 12.88
N PRO A 96 15.76 -5.43 12.85
CA PRO A 96 16.49 -4.42 12.08
C PRO A 96 17.94 -4.16 12.55
N GLY A 97 18.49 -4.96 13.47
CA GLY A 97 19.87 -4.88 13.92
C GLY A 97 19.97 -4.74 15.43
N ASP A 98 19.55 -3.59 15.97
CA ASP A 98 19.82 -3.19 17.36
C ASP A 98 18.60 -3.20 18.30
N MET A 99 17.41 -3.51 17.79
CA MET A 99 16.19 -3.74 18.57
C MET A 99 15.22 -4.63 17.82
N HIS A 100 14.22 -5.19 18.52
CA HIS A 100 13.16 -5.98 17.90
C HIS A 100 12.13 -5.08 17.21
N ALA A 101 11.50 -5.56 16.13
CA ALA A 101 10.53 -4.79 15.35
C ALA A 101 9.34 -4.27 16.17
N LEU A 102 8.88 -5.05 17.15
CA LEU A 102 7.81 -4.62 18.07
C LEU A 102 8.21 -3.40 18.90
N ASP A 103 9.41 -3.43 19.49
CA ASP A 103 9.93 -2.32 20.29
C ASP A 103 10.12 -1.07 19.43
N PHE A 104 10.66 -1.26 18.22
CA PHE A 104 10.83 -0.20 17.24
C PHE A 104 9.49 0.43 16.86
N ALA A 105 8.51 -0.38 16.46
CA ALA A 105 7.22 0.10 16.02
C ALA A 105 6.42 0.75 17.16
N GLN A 106 6.56 0.26 18.40
CA GLN A 106 5.98 0.92 19.57
C GLN A 106 6.60 2.30 19.78
N ARG A 107 7.92 2.43 19.71
CA ARG A 107 8.60 3.74 19.80
C ARG A 107 8.16 4.69 18.70
N VAL A 108 8.00 4.22 17.46
CA VAL A 108 7.47 5.05 16.35
C VAL A 108 6.07 5.56 16.67
N ARG A 109 5.20 4.73 17.27
CA ARG A 109 3.87 5.17 17.72
C ARG A 109 3.95 6.19 18.84
N ASP A 110 4.84 5.98 19.81
CA ASP A 110 5.03 6.88 20.96
C ASP A 110 5.55 8.27 20.54
N LEU A 111 6.24 8.38 19.40
CA LEU A 111 6.63 9.66 18.79
C LEU A 111 5.44 10.48 18.26
N GLY A 112 4.27 9.85 18.03
CA GLY A 112 3.06 10.54 17.61
C GLY A 112 3.08 11.10 16.18
N VAL A 113 4.04 10.70 15.35
CA VAL A 113 4.23 11.23 13.98
C VAL A 113 3.20 10.71 12.96
N GLY A 114 2.44 9.66 13.30
CA GLY A 114 1.37 9.11 12.47
C GLY A 114 1.84 8.38 11.19
N VAL A 115 3.15 8.10 11.07
CA VAL A 115 3.74 7.34 9.96
C VAL A 115 3.37 5.86 10.10
N PRO A 116 2.78 5.22 9.07
CA PRO A 116 2.47 3.80 9.11
C PRO A 116 3.75 2.95 9.13
N VAL A 117 3.76 1.94 9.98
CA VAL A 117 4.86 0.96 10.08
C VAL A 117 4.34 -0.40 9.61
N VAL A 118 4.96 -0.96 8.59
CA VAL A 118 4.66 -2.29 8.04
C VAL A 118 5.81 -3.24 8.37
N LEU A 119 5.49 -4.44 8.84
CA LEU A 119 6.47 -5.51 9.02
C LEU A 119 6.58 -6.33 7.74
N LEU A 120 7.79 -6.51 7.21
CA LEU A 120 8.10 -7.43 6.12
C LEU A 120 9.10 -8.47 6.64
N THR A 121 8.67 -9.73 6.79
CA THR A 121 9.51 -10.82 7.31
C THR A 121 9.84 -11.86 6.24
N TYR A 122 10.97 -12.56 6.41
CA TYR A 122 11.37 -13.75 5.65
C TYR A 122 11.11 -15.03 6.45
N ASP A 123 10.95 -14.89 7.77
CA ASP A 123 10.86 -16.00 8.71
C ASP A 123 9.41 -16.16 9.20
N GLU A 124 8.72 -17.12 8.59
CA GLU A 124 7.39 -17.56 9.02
C GLU A 124 7.40 -18.07 10.46
N ARG A 125 8.44 -18.82 10.86
CA ARG A 125 8.48 -19.42 12.20
C ARG A 125 8.64 -18.34 13.26
N GLY A 126 9.49 -17.35 13.01
CA GLY A 126 9.63 -16.17 13.84
C GLY A 126 8.33 -15.37 13.93
N LEU A 127 7.61 -15.23 12.81
CA LEU A 127 6.31 -14.56 12.79
C LEU A 127 5.26 -15.29 13.64
N ASN A 128 5.11 -16.61 13.48
CA ASN A 128 4.12 -17.38 14.24
C ASN A 128 4.42 -17.32 15.76
N GLN A 129 5.68 -17.48 16.14
CA GLN A 129 6.08 -17.35 17.55
C GLN A 129 5.81 -15.94 18.11
N MET A 130 5.95 -14.91 17.28
CA MET A 130 5.66 -13.54 17.67
C MET A 130 4.15 -13.31 17.80
N ALA A 131 3.35 -13.79 16.85
CA ALA A 131 1.89 -13.71 16.86
C ALA A 131 1.27 -14.43 18.07
N ASP A 132 1.86 -15.56 18.50
CA ASP A 132 1.41 -16.30 19.68
C ASP A 132 1.64 -15.54 21.00
N ARG A 133 2.61 -14.61 21.02
CA ARG A 133 3.11 -13.97 22.25
C ARG A 133 2.76 -12.50 22.36
N PHE A 134 2.52 -11.83 21.23
CA PHE A 134 2.39 -10.39 21.15
C PHE A 134 1.25 -9.96 20.24
N ASP A 135 0.64 -8.82 20.58
CA ASP A 135 -0.31 -8.15 19.70
C ASP A 135 0.43 -7.46 18.55
N LEU A 136 0.12 -7.86 17.32
CA LEU A 136 0.72 -7.33 16.10
C LEU A 136 0.00 -6.08 15.57
N SER A 137 -1.02 -5.58 16.27
CA SER A 137 -1.71 -4.33 15.96
C SER A 137 -0.81 -3.09 15.97
N VAL A 138 0.44 -3.23 16.44
CA VAL A 138 1.51 -2.24 16.28
C VAL A 138 1.86 -1.93 14.85
N PHE A 139 1.74 -2.92 13.98
CA PHE A 139 1.96 -2.75 12.57
C PHE A 139 0.66 -2.40 11.88
N GLU A 140 0.75 -1.53 10.88
CA GLU A 140 -0.32 -1.26 9.95
C GLU A 140 -0.76 -2.55 9.23
N LYS A 141 0.21 -3.41 8.90
CA LYS A 141 0.04 -4.78 8.43
C LYS A 141 1.38 -5.53 8.52
N VAL A 142 1.30 -6.85 8.49
CA VAL A 142 2.47 -7.75 8.36
C VAL A 142 2.45 -8.39 6.98
N PHE A 143 3.59 -8.53 6.32
CA PHE A 143 3.74 -9.22 5.04
C PHE A 143 4.90 -10.20 5.10
N LEU A 144 4.83 -11.24 4.26
CA LEU A 144 5.89 -12.21 4.07
C LEU A 144 6.59 -11.98 2.74
N TRP A 145 7.92 -11.87 2.77
CA TRP A 145 8.74 -11.88 1.57
C TRP A 145 8.85 -13.30 1.01
N GLN A 146 8.53 -13.46 -0.27
CA GLN A 146 8.55 -14.74 -0.96
C GLN A 146 9.35 -14.68 -2.28
N GLY A 147 10.25 -13.70 -2.43
CA GLY A 147 11.06 -13.50 -3.64
C GLY A 147 10.40 -12.65 -4.74
N ASP A 148 9.15 -12.21 -4.56
CA ASP A 148 8.49 -11.29 -5.49
C ASP A 148 8.59 -9.84 -5.01
N PHE A 149 9.49 -9.06 -5.62
CA PHE A 149 9.71 -7.66 -5.29
C PHE A 149 8.48 -6.76 -5.51
N ARG A 150 7.48 -7.20 -6.30
CA ARG A 150 6.21 -6.48 -6.45
C ARG A 150 5.44 -6.38 -5.14
N ILE A 151 5.80 -7.17 -4.12
CA ILE A 151 5.29 -7.02 -2.76
C ILE A 151 5.53 -5.62 -2.18
N LEU A 152 6.65 -4.96 -2.50
CA LEU A 152 6.88 -3.59 -2.04
C LEU A 152 5.86 -2.63 -2.66
N ILE A 153 5.58 -2.77 -3.96
CA ILE A 153 4.54 -2.00 -4.64
C ILE A 153 3.18 -2.28 -4.00
N ALA A 154 2.87 -3.54 -3.71
CA ALA A 154 1.63 -3.94 -3.05
C ALA A 154 1.48 -3.32 -1.66
N ILE A 155 2.54 -3.35 -0.83
CA ILE A 155 2.58 -2.72 0.50
C ILE A 155 2.29 -1.22 0.38
N ILE A 156 2.99 -0.53 -0.53
CA ILE A 156 2.79 0.90 -0.75
C ILE A 156 1.35 1.18 -1.16
N LYS A 157 0.81 0.40 -2.10
CA LYS A 157 -0.56 0.60 -2.59
C LYS A 157 -1.62 0.24 -1.55
N PHE A 158 -1.36 -0.74 -0.70
CA PHE A 158 -2.22 -1.08 0.43
C PHE A 158 -2.35 0.12 1.38
N VAL A 159 -1.22 0.73 1.77
CA VAL A 159 -1.22 1.90 2.64
C VAL A 159 -1.90 3.10 1.98
N GLU A 160 -1.60 3.37 0.71
CA GLU A 160 -2.24 4.46 -0.03
C GLU A 160 -3.76 4.25 -0.20
N ASP A 161 -4.20 3.04 -0.52
CA ASP A 161 -5.62 2.74 -0.70
C ASP A 161 -6.37 2.96 0.62
N LYS A 162 -5.84 2.45 1.74
CA LYS A 162 -6.42 2.63 3.07
C LYS A 162 -6.49 4.11 3.49
N ARG A 163 -5.39 4.86 3.35
CA ARG A 163 -5.31 6.28 3.73
C ARG A 163 -6.19 7.20 2.89
N ASN A 164 -6.46 6.84 1.63
CA ASN A 164 -7.27 7.66 0.73
C ASN A 164 -8.72 7.20 0.60
N LEU A 165 -9.10 6.03 1.14
CA LEU A 165 -10.42 5.43 0.96
C LEU A 165 -11.56 6.41 1.22
N GLU A 166 -11.61 6.95 2.43
CA GLU A 166 -12.74 7.77 2.88
C GLU A 166 -12.88 9.06 2.05
N HIS A 167 -11.76 9.70 1.71
CA HIS A 167 -11.72 10.92 0.92
C HIS A 167 -12.13 10.65 -0.54
N ASP A 168 -11.47 9.69 -1.19
CA ASP A 168 -11.70 9.40 -2.61
C ASP A 168 -13.11 8.86 -2.87
N THR A 169 -13.64 8.03 -1.96
CA THR A 169 -15.01 7.53 -2.04
C THR A 169 -16.04 8.65 -1.86
N ARG A 170 -15.84 9.59 -0.92
CA ARG A 170 -16.75 10.73 -0.74
C ARG A 170 -16.70 11.73 -1.90
N MET A 171 -15.52 11.99 -2.44
CA MET A 171 -15.32 13.03 -3.47
C MET A 171 -15.93 12.65 -4.82
N VAL A 172 -15.72 11.42 -5.28
CA VAL A 172 -16.16 10.99 -6.63
C VAL A 172 -16.72 9.56 -6.69
N GLY A 173 -16.91 8.90 -5.55
CA GLY A 173 -17.37 7.51 -5.52
C GLY A 173 -16.34 6.53 -6.07
N VAL A 174 -15.04 6.74 -5.77
CA VAL A 174 -14.00 5.75 -6.13
C VAL A 174 -14.40 4.40 -5.57
N GLN A 175 -14.38 3.43 -6.47
CA GLN A 175 -14.84 2.08 -6.22
C GLN A 175 -13.80 1.29 -5.42
N SER A 176 -14.25 0.29 -4.68
CA SER A 176 -13.37 -0.60 -3.90
C SER A 176 -13.73 -2.07 -4.10
N ILE A 177 -12.73 -2.94 -3.96
CA ILE A 177 -12.88 -4.38 -3.89
C ILE A 177 -12.46 -4.80 -2.49
N ILE A 178 -13.30 -5.57 -1.81
CA ILE A 178 -12.98 -6.14 -0.51
C ILE A 178 -12.29 -7.48 -0.75
N LEU A 179 -11.11 -7.65 -0.17
CA LEU A 179 -10.36 -8.90 -0.19
C LEU A 179 -10.29 -9.44 1.23
N ILE A 180 -10.88 -10.60 1.49
CA ILE A 180 -10.90 -11.25 2.79
C ILE A 180 -9.85 -12.35 2.78
N GLU A 181 -8.80 -12.19 3.57
CA GLU A 181 -7.72 -13.17 3.68
C GLU A 181 -6.96 -12.96 5.01
N ASP A 182 -6.92 -13.98 5.84
CA ASP A 182 -6.28 -13.96 7.16
C ASP A 182 -4.85 -14.53 7.11
N ASN A 183 -4.53 -15.37 6.11
CA ASN A 183 -3.23 -16.00 6.00
C ASN A 183 -2.22 -15.07 5.32
N VAL A 184 -1.17 -14.72 6.08
CA VAL A 184 -0.05 -13.88 5.61
C VAL A 184 0.64 -14.41 4.38
N HIS A 185 0.73 -15.73 4.19
CA HIS A 185 1.32 -16.30 2.99
C HIS A 185 0.49 -15.95 1.77
N PHE A 186 -0.83 -16.17 1.84
CA PHE A 186 -1.71 -16.02 0.71
C PHE A 186 -1.87 -14.56 0.29
N TYR A 187 -2.20 -13.64 1.21
CA TYR A 187 -2.33 -12.25 0.80
C TYR A 187 -0.99 -11.64 0.36
N SER A 188 0.15 -12.08 0.90
CA SER A 188 1.46 -11.60 0.45
C SER A 188 1.80 -12.12 -0.96
N SER A 189 1.32 -13.30 -1.36
CA SER A 189 1.47 -13.79 -2.74
C SER A 189 0.49 -13.14 -3.71
N TYR A 190 -0.78 -12.97 -3.31
CA TYR A 190 -1.86 -12.58 -4.23
C TYR A 190 -1.97 -11.07 -4.42
N LEU A 191 -1.71 -10.26 -3.38
CA LEU A 191 -1.85 -8.81 -3.51
C LEU A 191 -1.00 -8.20 -4.63
N PRO A 192 0.28 -8.58 -4.82
CA PRO A 192 1.07 -8.12 -5.96
C PRO A 192 0.36 -8.39 -7.28
N MET A 193 -0.15 -9.61 -7.46
CA MET A 193 -0.86 -10.02 -8.68
C MET A 193 -2.16 -9.24 -8.88
N ILE A 194 -2.97 -9.10 -7.83
CA ILE A 194 -4.25 -8.36 -7.85
C ILE A 194 -3.98 -6.90 -8.24
N TYR A 195 -2.99 -6.26 -7.62
CA TYR A 195 -2.63 -4.89 -7.95
C TYR A 195 -2.18 -4.75 -9.39
N SER A 196 -1.29 -5.62 -9.87
CA SER A 196 -0.87 -5.62 -11.28
C SER A 196 -2.07 -5.71 -12.23
N GLN A 197 -3.02 -6.63 -11.97
CA GLN A 197 -4.21 -6.77 -12.81
C GLN A 197 -5.12 -5.52 -12.76
N ILE A 198 -5.33 -4.94 -11.58
CA ILE A 198 -6.12 -3.70 -11.44
C ILE A 198 -5.48 -2.56 -12.23
N PHE A 199 -4.16 -2.42 -12.18
CA PHE A 199 -3.47 -1.39 -12.94
C PHE A 199 -3.61 -1.61 -14.46
N LEU A 200 -3.35 -2.84 -14.93
CA LEU A 200 -3.48 -3.18 -16.35
C LEU A 200 -4.90 -2.96 -16.87
N HIS A 201 -5.91 -3.37 -16.12
CA HIS A 201 -7.32 -3.14 -16.46
C HIS A 201 -7.67 -1.64 -16.41
N SER A 202 -7.17 -0.91 -15.42
CA SER A 202 -7.41 0.54 -15.35
C SER A 202 -6.79 1.27 -16.54
N LEU A 203 -5.64 0.80 -17.05
CA LEU A 203 -5.00 1.35 -18.24
C LEU A 203 -5.77 1.03 -19.51
N SER A 204 -6.30 -0.18 -19.67
CA SER A 204 -7.03 -0.60 -20.88
C SER A 204 -8.36 0.12 -21.07
N LEU A 205 -8.97 0.58 -19.98
CA LEU A 205 -10.22 1.35 -19.99
C LEU A 205 -10.03 2.84 -20.35
N ILE A 206 -8.78 3.32 -20.46
CA ILE A 206 -8.49 4.70 -20.84
C ILE A 206 -8.42 4.78 -22.37
N SER A 207 -9.34 5.53 -22.97
CA SER A 207 -9.46 5.61 -24.43
C SER A 207 -8.18 6.12 -25.11
N GLU A 208 -7.91 5.59 -26.29
CA GLU A 208 -6.86 6.09 -27.18
C GLU A 208 -7.12 7.58 -27.54
N GLY A 209 -6.06 8.39 -27.57
CA GLY A 209 -6.13 9.84 -27.84
C GLY A 209 -6.26 10.75 -26.61
N ILE A 210 -6.30 10.20 -25.40
CA ILE A 210 -6.26 10.98 -24.15
C ILE A 210 -4.81 11.45 -23.87
N ASN A 211 -4.63 12.74 -23.60
CA ASN A 211 -3.33 13.31 -23.20
C ASN A 211 -2.79 12.61 -21.93
N PRO A 212 -1.48 12.28 -21.84
CA PRO A 212 -0.85 11.68 -20.67
C PRO A 212 -1.32 12.23 -19.32
N SER A 213 -1.39 13.55 -19.15
CA SER A 213 -1.84 14.19 -17.89
C SER A 213 -3.25 13.77 -17.48
N GLN A 214 -4.16 13.59 -18.44
CA GLN A 214 -5.53 13.17 -18.18
C GLN A 214 -5.63 11.66 -17.93
N ARG A 215 -4.79 10.85 -18.60
CA ARG A 215 -4.66 9.40 -18.36
C ARG A 215 -4.27 9.13 -16.91
N PHE A 216 -3.31 9.89 -16.38
CA PHE A 216 -2.88 9.76 -14.98
C PHE A 216 -3.96 10.11 -13.96
N LEU A 217 -4.72 11.17 -14.21
CA LEU A 217 -5.83 11.56 -13.34
C LEU A 217 -6.90 10.47 -13.30
N ARG A 218 -7.15 9.77 -14.41
CA ARG A 218 -8.05 8.61 -14.46
C ARG A 218 -7.49 7.40 -13.72
N MET A 219 -6.17 7.17 -13.76
CA MET A 219 -5.53 6.10 -12.99
C MET A 219 -5.69 6.28 -11.47
N ARG A 220 -5.92 7.51 -10.97
CA ARG A 220 -6.23 7.75 -9.55
C ARG A 220 -7.62 7.28 -9.15
N ALA A 221 -8.53 7.12 -10.11
CA ALA A 221 -9.87 6.58 -9.89
C ALA A 221 -9.93 5.05 -10.05
N ARG A 222 -8.76 4.37 -10.12
CA ARG A 222 -8.69 2.90 -10.09
C ARG A 222 -9.42 2.36 -8.86
N PRO A 223 -10.02 1.16 -8.95
CA PRO A 223 -10.55 0.51 -7.77
C PRO A 223 -9.49 0.34 -6.68
N LYS A 224 -9.85 0.67 -5.44
CA LYS A 224 -9.03 0.44 -4.24
C LYS A 224 -9.19 -0.99 -3.75
N ILE A 225 -8.14 -1.56 -3.17
CA ILE A 225 -8.23 -2.86 -2.50
C ILE A 225 -8.31 -2.67 -0.99
N LEU A 226 -9.34 -3.28 -0.38
CA LEU A 226 -9.54 -3.31 1.07
C LEU A 226 -9.23 -4.72 1.57
N LEU A 227 -7.96 -4.97 1.91
CA LEU A 227 -7.56 -6.24 2.52
C LEU A 227 -8.04 -6.29 3.98
N CYS A 228 -8.90 -7.25 4.27
CA CYS A 228 -9.49 -7.50 5.57
C CYS A 228 -9.01 -8.85 6.09
N SER A 229 -8.56 -8.91 7.35
CA SER A 229 -8.14 -10.17 7.98
C SER A 229 -9.28 -10.93 8.63
N THR A 230 -10.46 -10.31 8.74
CA THR A 230 -11.64 -10.94 9.34
C THR A 230 -12.89 -10.63 8.53
N TYR A 231 -13.88 -11.50 8.65
CA TYR A 231 -15.20 -11.26 8.08
C TYR A 231 -15.84 -9.99 8.67
N GLU A 232 -15.65 -9.74 9.97
CA GLU A 232 -16.22 -8.60 10.69
C GLU A 232 -15.65 -7.28 10.16
N GLU A 233 -14.34 -7.21 9.93
CA GLU A 233 -13.69 -6.06 9.29
C GLU A 233 -14.25 -5.81 7.88
N ALA A 234 -14.35 -6.88 7.07
CA ALA A 234 -14.93 -6.81 5.74
C ALA A 234 -16.39 -6.32 5.76
N TRP A 235 -17.18 -6.79 6.74
CA TRP A 235 -18.56 -6.40 6.92
C TRP A 235 -18.70 -4.92 7.30
N GLN A 236 -17.82 -4.41 8.16
CA GLN A 236 -17.77 -2.99 8.52
C GLN A 236 -17.47 -2.11 7.29
N TYR A 237 -16.50 -2.49 6.47
CA TYR A 237 -16.24 -1.80 5.21
C TYR A 237 -17.44 -1.85 4.27
N TYR A 238 -18.07 -3.02 4.14
CA TYR A 238 -19.26 -3.17 3.30
C TYR A 238 -20.39 -2.25 3.76
N LEU A 239 -20.76 -2.26 5.06
CA LEU A 239 -21.82 -1.40 5.58
C LEU A 239 -21.56 0.08 5.29
N THR A 240 -20.31 0.51 5.54
CA THR A 240 -19.89 1.90 5.37
C THR A 240 -19.87 2.33 3.90
N TYR A 241 -19.41 1.46 3.00
CA TYR A 241 -19.10 1.81 1.61
C TYR A 241 -19.89 1.03 0.55
N HIS A 242 -20.98 0.32 0.90
CA HIS A 242 -21.72 -0.62 0.05
C HIS A 242 -22.06 -0.08 -1.36
N ARG A 243 -22.33 1.22 -1.50
CA ARG A 243 -22.65 1.86 -2.78
C ARG A 243 -21.47 1.94 -3.75
N CYS A 244 -20.26 1.82 -3.24
CA CYS A 244 -18.99 1.92 -3.98
C CYS A 244 -18.17 0.62 -3.92
N ILE A 245 -18.78 -0.51 -3.55
CA ILE A 245 -18.12 -1.82 -3.61
C ILE A 245 -18.41 -2.48 -4.96
N LEU A 246 -17.35 -2.87 -5.69
CA LEU A 246 -17.45 -3.61 -6.95
C LEU A 246 -17.66 -5.11 -6.74
N GLY A 247 -17.06 -5.64 -5.69
CA GLY A 247 -17.09 -7.06 -5.40
C GLY A 247 -16.31 -7.41 -4.13
N VAL A 248 -16.47 -8.67 -3.73
CA VAL A 248 -15.78 -9.29 -2.61
C VAL A 248 -15.02 -10.50 -3.15
N ILE A 249 -13.76 -10.64 -2.77
CA ILE A 249 -12.92 -11.81 -2.99
C ILE A 249 -12.64 -12.40 -1.61
N SER A 250 -12.86 -13.70 -1.44
CA SER A 250 -12.72 -14.44 -0.18
C SER A 250 -12.25 -15.85 -0.45
#